data_AF-M6S1S2-F1
#
_entry.id   AF-M6S1S2-F1
#
_cell.length_a   1.000
_cell.length_b   1.000
_cell.length_c   1.000
_cell.angle_alpha   90.00
_cell.angle_beta   90.00
_cell.angle_gamma   90.00
#
_symmetry.space_group_name_H-M   'P 1'
#
loop_
_entity.id
_entity.type
_entity.pdbx_description
1 polymer ?
#
loop_
_entity_poly.entity_id
_entity_poly.type
_entity_poly.pdbx_seq_one_letter_code
_entity_poly.pdbx_strand_id
1 'polypeptide(L)'
;MVLEITEDKFDGNIEKLLSIVNVFKDYGFKIAVDDLGVGFSNLERIGYIHPDIMKVDIKIMRESLNRRSFKNVLSAIADMSQKLGSDLLFEGIETEEELHLALSMGANLLQGFYFSRPQVEFQDKKQFNRTLRDTLEKFSGLRFMELLEEFQKGQSVIDSLGEKLEALRHNGKEDLPLVLHLMLSELPTEILSVFACDIFGYQITPTYFRVHPGEEWDSDLTEIGNNYAWRPFFIRHKAKVVQNAAKWTVTEPMYDMDLHKQVVIFTYTLRV
;
A
#
# COMPACT_ATOMS: atom_id res chain seq x y z
N MET A 1 -29.38 -8.72 9.43
CA MET A 1 -29.20 -7.87 10.63
C MET A 1 -27.71 -7.80 10.92
N VAL A 2 -27.20 -6.65 11.36
CA VAL A 2 -25.78 -6.45 11.69
C VAL A 2 -25.68 -6.18 13.19
N LEU A 3 -24.79 -6.88 13.88
CA LEU A 3 -24.44 -6.59 15.28
C LEU A 3 -23.08 -5.90 15.32
N GLU A 4 -23.03 -4.79 16.02
CA GLU A 4 -21.82 -4.00 16.19
C GLU A 4 -21.19 -4.28 17.56
N ILE A 5 -19.89 -4.56 17.54
CA ILE A 5 -19.09 -4.87 18.74
C ILE A 5 -18.12 -3.70 18.99
N THR A 6 -18.26 -3.03 20.13
CA THR A 6 -17.43 -1.88 20.55
C THR A 6 -16.41 -2.24 21.64
N GLU A 7 -15.38 -1.41 21.80
CA GLU A 7 -14.17 -1.70 22.60
C GLU A 7 -14.33 -1.42 24.11
N ASP A 8 -15.13 -0.42 24.50
CA ASP A 8 -15.00 0.28 25.79
C ASP A 8 -15.32 -0.52 27.07
N LYS A 9 -15.86 -1.75 26.98
CA LYS A 9 -16.36 -2.48 28.17
C LYS A 9 -16.06 -3.97 28.20
N PHE A 10 -15.20 -4.48 27.31
CA PHE A 10 -14.91 -5.91 27.29
C PHE A 10 -13.76 -6.28 28.23
N ASP A 11 -14.09 -6.50 29.50
CA ASP A 11 -13.13 -6.73 30.58
C ASP A 11 -12.68 -8.20 30.74
N GLY A 12 -13.05 -9.14 29.86
CA GLY A 12 -12.65 -10.53 30.09
C GLY A 12 -13.04 -11.61 29.08
N ASN A 13 -11.99 -12.33 28.66
CA ASN A 13 -11.97 -13.61 27.94
C ASN A 13 -12.56 -13.59 26.51
N ILE A 14 -11.66 -13.41 25.53
CA ILE A 14 -11.96 -13.47 24.09
C ILE A 14 -12.74 -14.73 23.69
N GLU A 15 -12.52 -15.88 24.31
CA GLU A 15 -13.25 -17.12 24.01
C GLU A 15 -14.75 -17.00 24.32
N LYS A 16 -15.12 -16.28 25.39
CA LYS A 16 -16.52 -16.02 25.70
C LYS A 16 -17.16 -15.13 24.66
N LEU A 17 -16.46 -14.06 24.23
CA LEU A 17 -16.95 -13.20 23.15
C LEU A 17 -17.14 -14.01 21.86
N LEU A 18 -16.17 -14.85 21.51
CA LEU A 18 -16.26 -15.70 20.32
C LEU A 18 -17.41 -16.69 20.40
N SER A 19 -17.67 -17.29 21.57
CA SER A 19 -18.82 -18.19 21.76
C SER A 19 -20.16 -17.48 21.47
N ILE A 20 -20.30 -16.24 21.92
CA ILE A 20 -21.51 -15.43 21.70
C ILE A 20 -21.61 -15.02 20.23
N VAL A 21 -20.50 -14.52 19.66
CA VAL A 21 -20.41 -14.11 18.26
C VAL A 21 -20.77 -15.27 17.33
N ASN A 22 -20.24 -16.46 17.58
CA ASN A 22 -20.50 -17.64 16.76
C ASN A 22 -21.97 -18.05 16.81
N VAL A 23 -22.61 -18.00 17.97
CA VAL A 23 -24.06 -18.24 18.08
C VAL A 23 -24.82 -17.25 17.18
N PHE A 24 -24.52 -15.95 17.22
CA PHE A 24 -25.20 -14.98 16.36
C PHE A 24 -24.92 -15.19 14.87
N LYS A 25 -23.69 -15.55 14.51
CA LYS A 25 -23.34 -15.93 13.13
C LYS A 25 -24.12 -17.14 12.65
N ASP A 26 -24.30 -18.17 13.50
CA ASP A 26 -25.11 -19.36 13.19
C ASP A 26 -26.58 -19.01 12.94
N TYR A 27 -27.10 -17.95 13.57
CA TYR A 27 -28.43 -17.39 13.30
C TYR A 27 -28.48 -16.45 12.08
N GLY A 28 -27.38 -16.27 11.35
CA GLY A 28 -27.31 -15.45 10.14
C GLY A 28 -27.11 -13.95 10.38
N PHE A 29 -26.64 -13.55 11.56
CA PHE A 29 -26.23 -12.17 11.79
C PHE A 29 -24.85 -11.90 11.19
N LYS A 30 -24.69 -10.71 10.62
CA LYS A 30 -23.37 -10.15 10.28
C LYS A 30 -22.78 -9.46 11.50
N ILE A 31 -21.46 -9.50 11.62
CA ILE A 31 -20.73 -8.89 12.73
C ILE A 31 -19.89 -7.71 12.21
N ALA A 32 -20.12 -6.54 12.80
CA ALA A 32 -19.31 -5.35 12.61
C ALA A 32 -18.41 -5.14 13.82
N VAL A 33 -17.16 -4.74 13.59
CA VAL A 33 -16.25 -4.27 14.64
C VAL A 33 -16.08 -2.77 14.52
N ASP A 34 -16.34 -2.06 15.61
CA ASP A 34 -16.31 -0.60 15.67
C ASP A 34 -14.93 -0.02 16.05
N ASP A 35 -14.75 1.27 15.79
CA ASP A 35 -13.62 2.11 16.22
C ASP A 35 -12.23 1.53 15.90
N LEU A 36 -12.05 1.02 14.67
CA LEU A 36 -10.76 0.48 14.26
C LEU A 36 -9.69 1.57 14.29
N GLY A 37 -8.68 1.35 15.13
CA GLY A 37 -7.47 2.17 15.27
C GLY A 37 -7.51 3.20 16.42
N VAL A 38 -8.55 3.15 17.25
CA VAL A 38 -8.50 3.61 18.64
C VAL A 38 -8.19 2.38 19.51
N GLY A 39 -7.36 2.48 20.55
CA GLY A 39 -7.09 1.36 21.47
C GLY A 39 -6.09 0.28 21.00
N PHE A 40 -5.65 -0.56 21.94
CA PHE A 40 -4.55 -1.53 21.77
C PHE A 40 -5.02 -2.93 21.32
N SER A 41 -6.34 -3.22 21.31
CA SER A 41 -6.87 -4.61 21.24
C SER A 41 -7.49 -5.03 19.90
N ASN A 42 -7.54 -4.13 18.92
CA ASN A 42 -8.39 -4.29 17.74
C ASN A 42 -7.93 -5.37 16.73
N LEU A 43 -6.62 -5.53 16.50
CA LEU A 43 -6.10 -6.46 15.48
C LEU A 43 -6.29 -7.94 15.86
N GLU A 44 -6.00 -8.28 17.12
CA GLU A 44 -6.18 -9.64 17.62
C GLU A 44 -7.66 -10.06 17.56
N ARG A 45 -8.56 -9.15 17.94
CA ARG A 45 -10.01 -9.37 17.87
C ARG A 45 -10.49 -9.58 16.43
N ILE A 46 -10.01 -8.78 15.47
CA ILE A 46 -10.32 -8.98 14.06
C ILE A 46 -9.90 -10.38 13.61
N GLY A 47 -8.69 -10.81 14.02
CA GLY A 47 -8.17 -12.14 13.73
C GLY A 47 -9.04 -13.27 14.28
N TYR A 48 -9.59 -13.13 15.49
CA TYR A 48 -10.46 -14.16 16.05
C TYR A 48 -11.91 -14.10 15.55
N ILE A 49 -12.49 -12.90 15.44
CA ILE A 49 -13.90 -12.71 15.09
C ILE A 49 -14.13 -12.95 13.60
N HIS A 50 -13.17 -12.62 12.74
CA HIS A 50 -13.36 -12.54 11.29
C HIS A 50 -14.64 -11.75 10.93
N PRO A 51 -14.65 -10.43 11.18
CA PRO A 51 -15.87 -9.63 11.05
C PRO A 51 -16.32 -9.52 9.59
N ASP A 52 -17.63 -9.39 9.39
CA ASP A 52 -18.21 -9.10 8.09
C ASP A 52 -18.00 -7.63 7.71
N ILE A 53 -17.97 -6.73 8.71
CA ILE A 53 -17.82 -5.29 8.50
C ILE A 53 -16.74 -4.73 9.44
N MET A 54 -15.86 -3.92 8.89
CA MET A 54 -14.81 -3.21 9.58
C MET A 54 -15.11 -1.71 9.52
N LYS A 55 -15.38 -1.10 10.67
CA LYS A 55 -15.72 0.33 10.74
C LYS A 55 -14.47 1.17 10.99
N VAL A 56 -14.24 2.17 10.14
CA VAL A 56 -13.11 3.09 10.25
C VAL A 56 -13.55 4.35 10.98
N ASP A 57 -12.85 4.67 12.08
CA ASP A 57 -13.07 5.90 12.84
C ASP A 57 -12.68 7.15 12.01
N ILE A 58 -13.54 8.17 12.07
CA ILE A 58 -13.42 9.41 11.30
C ILE A 58 -12.13 10.19 11.63
N LYS A 59 -11.61 10.11 12.86
CA LYS A 59 -10.38 10.80 13.28
C LYS A 59 -9.18 10.25 12.53
N ILE A 60 -9.07 8.93 12.34
CA ILE A 60 -7.97 8.33 11.56
C ILE A 60 -8.04 8.81 10.12
N MET A 61 -9.24 8.82 9.55
CA MET A 61 -9.45 9.32 8.21
C MET A 61 -9.07 10.81 8.09
N ARG A 62 -9.50 11.67 9.03
CA ARG A 62 -9.15 13.11 9.05
C ARG A 62 -7.66 13.36 9.25
N GLU A 63 -7.02 12.62 10.15
CA GLU A 63 -5.56 12.68 10.32
C GLU A 63 -4.84 12.27 9.02
N SER A 64 -5.37 11.26 8.31
CA SER A 64 -4.75 10.77 7.07
C SER A 64 -4.79 11.75 5.89
N LEU A 65 -5.70 12.73 5.91
CA LEU A 65 -5.73 13.81 4.91
C LEU A 65 -4.46 14.68 4.98
N ASN A 66 -3.92 14.88 6.18
CA ASN A 66 -2.78 15.78 6.41
C ASN A 66 -1.49 15.02 6.77
N ARG A 67 -1.60 13.78 7.26
CA ARG A 67 -0.48 12.98 7.76
C ARG A 67 -0.36 11.67 7.01
N ARG A 68 0.73 11.55 6.26
CA ARG A 68 1.03 10.35 5.47
C ARG A 68 1.12 9.07 6.32
N SER A 69 1.59 9.16 7.56
CA SER A 69 1.62 8.02 8.48
C SER A 69 0.23 7.43 8.72
N PHE A 70 -0.78 8.28 8.96
CA PHE A 70 -2.17 7.85 9.10
C PHE A 70 -2.76 7.32 7.78
N LYS A 71 -2.34 7.87 6.63
CA LYS A 71 -2.71 7.32 5.32
C LYS A 71 -2.18 5.89 5.13
N ASN A 72 -0.95 5.62 5.57
CA ASN A 72 -0.37 4.27 5.52
C ASN A 72 -1.10 3.30 6.47
N VAL A 73 -1.48 3.76 7.68
CA VAL A 73 -2.30 2.97 8.61
C VAL A 73 -3.65 2.62 7.97
N LEU A 74 -4.32 3.60 7.37
CA LEU A 74 -5.60 3.39 6.70
C LEU A 74 -5.48 2.42 5.51
N SER A 75 -4.41 2.53 4.72
CA SER A 75 -4.10 1.58 3.65
C SER A 75 -3.90 0.16 4.17
N ALA A 76 -3.23 -0.01 5.32
CA ALA A 76 -3.05 -1.33 5.94
C ALA A 76 -4.37 -1.94 6.42
N ILE A 77 -5.27 -1.10 6.95
CA ILE A 77 -6.63 -1.51 7.34
C ILE A 77 -7.43 -1.94 6.11
N ALA A 78 -7.36 -1.19 5.01
CA ALA A 78 -8.01 -1.54 3.75
C ALA A 78 -7.48 -2.85 3.14
N ASP A 79 -6.16 -3.06 3.15
CA ASP A 79 -5.55 -4.32 2.71
C ASP A 79 -6.00 -5.50 3.57
N MET A 80 -6.13 -5.27 4.88
CA MET A 80 -6.59 -6.29 5.82
C MET A 80 -8.06 -6.65 5.57
N SER A 81 -8.94 -5.66 5.35
CA SER A 81 -10.35 -5.93 5.05
C SER A 81 -10.51 -6.75 3.78
N GLN A 82 -9.75 -6.44 2.72
CA GLN A 82 -9.74 -7.23 1.49
C GLN A 82 -9.27 -8.67 1.71
N LYS A 83 -8.21 -8.88 2.49
CA LYS A 83 -7.67 -10.22 2.78
C LYS A 83 -8.63 -11.06 3.62
N LEU A 84 -9.39 -10.43 4.51
CA LEU A 84 -10.38 -11.08 5.37
C LEU A 84 -11.75 -11.25 4.70
N GLY A 85 -11.99 -10.56 3.59
CA GLY A 85 -13.31 -10.53 2.95
C GLY A 85 -14.33 -9.70 3.73
N SER A 86 -13.87 -8.69 4.48
CA SER A 86 -14.70 -7.80 5.28
C SER A 86 -15.05 -6.54 4.49
N ASP A 87 -16.32 -6.10 4.55
CA ASP A 87 -16.75 -4.80 4.04
C ASP A 87 -16.13 -3.68 4.88
N LEU A 88 -15.58 -2.65 4.24
CA LEU A 88 -15.02 -1.49 4.93
C LEU A 88 -16.08 -0.37 4.98
N LEU A 89 -16.47 0.04 6.19
CA LEU A 89 -17.41 1.12 6.45
C LEU A 89 -16.66 2.36 6.95
N PHE A 90 -16.78 3.47 6.24
CA PHE A 90 -16.32 4.78 6.71
C PHE A 90 -17.49 5.56 7.29
N GLU A 91 -17.36 5.98 8.55
CA GLU A 91 -18.38 6.75 9.26
C GLU A 91 -17.95 8.20 9.46
N GLY A 92 -18.92 9.10 9.60
CA GLY A 92 -18.69 10.51 9.92
C GLY A 92 -18.26 11.38 8.74
N ILE A 93 -18.47 10.93 7.49
CA ILE A 93 -18.09 11.68 6.28
C ILE A 93 -18.90 12.98 6.19
N GLU A 94 -18.23 14.11 6.12
CA GLU A 94 -18.80 15.45 6.07
C GLU A 94 -18.37 16.24 4.84
N THR A 95 -17.21 15.93 4.22
CA THR A 95 -16.70 16.66 3.05
C THR A 95 -16.45 15.76 1.81
N GLU A 96 -16.29 16.40 0.64
CA GLU A 96 -15.99 15.70 -0.62
C GLU A 96 -14.58 15.08 -0.59
N GLU A 97 -13.62 15.72 0.06
CA GLU A 97 -12.26 15.21 0.25
C GLU A 97 -12.23 13.96 1.12
N GLU A 98 -13.00 13.95 2.21
CA GLU A 98 -13.18 12.79 3.10
C GLU A 98 -13.81 11.60 2.34
N LEU A 99 -14.84 11.89 1.55
CA LEU A 99 -15.50 10.89 0.70
C LEU A 99 -14.56 10.33 -0.38
N HIS A 100 -13.79 11.19 -1.04
CA HIS A 100 -12.80 10.78 -2.04
C HIS A 100 -11.74 9.86 -1.42
N LEU A 101 -11.23 10.22 -0.24
CA LEU A 101 -10.27 9.41 0.49
C LEU A 101 -10.88 8.04 0.86
N ALA A 102 -12.10 7.98 1.40
CA ALA A 102 -12.78 6.72 1.72
C ALA A 102 -12.90 5.81 0.47
N LEU A 103 -13.32 6.37 -0.65
CA LEU A 103 -13.41 5.64 -1.92
C LEU A 103 -12.04 5.15 -2.42
N SER A 104 -10.99 5.98 -2.29
CA SER A 104 -9.62 5.61 -2.67
C SER A 104 -9.06 4.45 -1.85
N MET A 105 -9.59 4.24 -0.64
CA MET A 105 -9.24 3.16 0.29
C MET A 105 -10.16 1.93 0.13
N GLY A 106 -11.04 1.91 -0.88
CA GLY A 106 -11.89 0.77 -1.17
C GLY A 106 -13.11 0.63 -0.27
N ALA A 107 -13.65 1.75 0.25
CA ALA A 107 -14.88 1.74 1.04
C ALA A 107 -16.03 0.99 0.34
N ASN A 108 -16.62 0.02 1.03
CA ASN A 108 -17.83 -0.69 0.60
C ASN A 108 -19.09 0.05 1.06
N LEU A 109 -19.02 0.65 2.24
CA LEU A 109 -20.12 1.32 2.92
C LEU A 109 -19.67 2.72 3.38
N LEU A 110 -20.58 3.68 3.31
CA LEU A 110 -20.31 5.08 3.60
C LEU A 110 -21.45 5.64 4.47
N GLN A 111 -21.09 6.38 5.52
CA GLN A 111 -22.04 7.03 6.41
C GLN A 111 -21.52 8.40 6.82
N GLY A 112 -22.39 9.41 6.84
CA GLY A 112 -22.04 10.74 7.34
C GLY A 112 -22.97 11.84 6.89
N PHE A 113 -22.79 13.03 7.46
CA PHE A 113 -23.64 14.19 7.20
C PHE A 113 -23.49 14.74 5.77
N TYR A 114 -22.45 14.34 5.04
CA TYR A 114 -22.34 14.60 3.60
C TYR A 114 -23.57 14.07 2.85
N PHE A 115 -24.10 12.91 3.26
CA PHE A 115 -25.32 12.33 2.70
C PHE A 115 -26.55 12.83 3.45
N SER A 116 -26.60 12.56 4.75
CA SER A 116 -27.76 12.89 5.57
C SER A 116 -27.41 12.91 7.04
N ARG A 117 -28.03 13.83 7.78
CA ARG A 117 -28.06 13.76 9.25
C ARG A 117 -29.05 12.68 9.70
N PRO A 118 -28.90 12.09 10.89
CA PRO A 118 -29.87 11.16 11.45
C PRO A 118 -31.29 11.73 11.37
N GLN A 119 -32.22 10.93 10.84
CA GLN A 119 -33.63 11.26 10.72
C GLN A 119 -34.44 10.29 11.57
N VAL A 120 -35.59 10.75 12.06
CA VAL A 120 -36.53 9.91 12.81
C VAL A 120 -37.17 8.85 11.90
N GLU A 121 -37.45 9.25 10.65
CA GLU A 121 -38.10 8.40 9.66
C GLU A 121 -37.09 7.80 8.67
N PHE A 122 -37.43 6.64 8.12
CA PHE A 122 -36.65 6.06 7.04
C PHE A 122 -36.71 6.93 5.79
N GLN A 123 -35.54 7.13 5.19
CA GLN A 123 -35.37 7.84 3.94
C GLN A 123 -35.57 6.90 2.75
N ASP A 124 -35.92 7.47 1.59
CA ASP A 124 -36.06 6.69 0.37
C ASP A 124 -34.70 6.10 -0.03
N LYS A 125 -34.67 4.80 -0.34
CA LYS A 125 -33.43 4.08 -0.67
C LYS A 125 -32.69 4.64 -1.89
N LYS A 126 -33.38 5.40 -2.75
CA LYS A 126 -32.82 5.99 -3.98
C LYS A 126 -32.51 7.48 -3.82
N GLN A 127 -32.80 8.08 -2.67
CA GLN A 127 -32.63 9.52 -2.42
C GLN A 127 -31.21 10.01 -2.76
N PHE A 128 -30.19 9.18 -2.51
CA PHE A 128 -28.78 9.52 -2.73
C PHE A 128 -28.19 9.00 -4.04
N ASN A 129 -28.98 8.34 -4.90
CA ASN A 129 -28.44 7.72 -6.12
C ASN A 129 -27.76 8.73 -7.04
N ARG A 130 -28.32 9.94 -7.17
CA ARG A 130 -27.73 10.99 -8.02
C ARG A 130 -26.42 11.50 -7.41
N THR A 131 -26.43 11.84 -6.12
CA THR A 131 -25.22 12.29 -5.41
C THR A 131 -24.11 11.25 -5.48
N LEU A 132 -24.42 9.98 -5.19
CA LEU A 132 -23.45 8.88 -5.30
C LEU A 132 -22.91 8.74 -6.72
N ARG A 133 -23.76 8.82 -7.73
CA ARG A 133 -23.32 8.76 -9.13
C ARG A 133 -22.35 9.90 -9.46
N ASP A 134 -22.72 11.13 -9.15
CA ASP A 134 -21.90 12.31 -9.44
C ASP A 134 -20.55 12.23 -8.70
N THR A 135 -20.55 11.78 -7.44
CA THR A 135 -19.32 11.53 -6.67
C THR A 135 -18.45 10.45 -7.32
N LEU A 136 -19.02 9.30 -7.70
CA LEU A 136 -18.27 8.18 -8.26
C LEU A 136 -17.66 8.52 -9.62
N GLU A 137 -18.39 9.27 -10.47
CA GLU A 137 -17.88 9.74 -11.76
C GLU A 137 -16.68 10.69 -11.56
N LYS A 138 -16.77 11.65 -10.63
CA LYS A 138 -15.65 12.53 -10.27
C LYS A 138 -14.45 11.75 -9.69
N PHE A 139 -14.71 10.85 -8.74
CA PHE A 139 -13.69 10.01 -8.12
C PHE A 139 -12.94 9.21 -9.18
N SER A 140 -13.67 8.55 -10.10
CA SER A 140 -13.07 7.76 -11.18
C SER A 140 -12.16 8.61 -12.07
N GLY A 141 -12.57 9.83 -12.42
CA GLY A 141 -11.76 10.74 -13.25
C GLY A 141 -10.49 11.21 -12.54
N LEU A 142 -10.60 11.68 -11.30
CA LEU A 142 -9.46 12.13 -10.49
C LEU A 142 -8.46 10.99 -10.26
N ARG A 143 -8.94 9.82 -9.83
CA ARG A 143 -8.09 8.66 -9.54
C ARG A 143 -7.38 8.13 -10.79
N PHE A 144 -8.04 8.19 -11.95
CA PHE A 144 -7.43 7.81 -13.22
C PHE A 144 -6.24 8.72 -13.55
N MET A 145 -6.40 10.05 -13.40
CA MET A 145 -5.32 11.00 -13.68
C MET A 145 -4.14 10.84 -12.71
N GLU A 146 -4.41 10.63 -11.42
CA GLU A 146 -3.38 10.34 -10.41
C GLU A 146 -2.55 9.11 -10.79
N LEU A 147 -3.22 7.99 -11.09
CA LEU A 147 -2.56 6.74 -11.47
C LEU A 147 -1.77 6.89 -12.78
N LEU A 148 -2.30 7.63 -13.76
CA LEU A 148 -1.61 7.88 -15.02
C LEU A 148 -0.30 8.66 -14.79
N GLU A 149 -0.31 9.68 -13.94
CA GLU A 149 0.89 10.44 -13.59
C GLU A 149 1.92 9.56 -12.86
N GLU A 150 1.48 8.71 -11.93
CA GLU A 150 2.35 7.74 -11.23
C GLU A 150 3.01 6.76 -12.21
N PHE A 151 2.24 6.19 -13.15
CA PHE A 151 2.78 5.27 -14.15
C PHE A 151 3.73 5.95 -15.13
N GLN A 152 3.43 7.17 -15.58
CA GLN A 152 4.32 7.92 -16.48
C GLN A 152 5.67 8.21 -15.84
N LYS A 153 5.70 8.60 -14.56
CA LYS A 153 6.94 8.80 -13.81
C LYS A 153 7.77 7.51 -13.74
N GLY A 154 7.13 6.39 -13.39
CA GLY A 154 7.80 5.09 -13.35
C GLY A 154 8.33 4.65 -14.72
N GLN A 155 7.55 4.85 -15.79
CA GLN A 155 7.95 4.48 -17.13
C GLN A 155 9.12 5.33 -17.65
N SER A 156 9.13 6.63 -17.38
CA SER A 156 10.25 7.53 -17.74
C SER A 156 11.59 7.04 -17.17
N VAL A 157 11.59 6.60 -15.89
CA VAL A 157 12.77 5.99 -15.27
C VAL A 157 13.20 4.73 -16.00
N ILE A 158 12.26 3.83 -16.29
CA ILE A 158 12.53 2.58 -17.02
C ILE A 158 13.12 2.87 -18.41
N ASP A 159 12.54 3.80 -19.17
CA ASP A 159 12.98 4.13 -20.52
C ASP A 159 14.39 4.74 -20.50
N SER A 160 14.68 5.62 -19.55
CA SER A 160 16.01 6.24 -19.39
C SER A 160 17.14 5.24 -19.09
N LEU A 161 16.81 4.12 -18.45
CA LEU A 161 17.77 3.08 -18.04
C LEU A 161 17.79 1.89 -19.01
N GLY A 162 16.73 1.68 -19.78
CA GLY A 162 16.50 0.49 -20.59
C GLY A 162 17.60 0.26 -21.62
N GLU A 163 17.87 1.23 -22.51
CA GLU A 163 18.88 1.08 -23.57
C GLU A 163 20.28 0.81 -23.00
N LYS A 164 20.61 1.47 -21.88
CA LYS A 164 21.93 1.37 -21.25
C LYS A 164 22.15 0.00 -20.61
N LEU A 165 21.16 -0.50 -19.88
CA LEU A 165 21.24 -1.82 -19.27
C LEU A 165 21.16 -2.96 -20.31
N GLU A 166 20.50 -2.75 -21.45
CA GLU A 166 20.54 -3.70 -22.57
C GLU A 166 21.94 -3.84 -23.18
N ALA A 167 22.70 -2.75 -23.26
CA ALA A 167 24.07 -2.79 -23.77
C ALA A 167 24.96 -3.70 -22.91
N LEU A 168 24.77 -3.71 -21.58
CA LEU A 168 25.54 -4.56 -20.65
C LEU A 168 25.38 -6.06 -20.92
N ARG A 169 24.19 -6.48 -21.40
CA ARG A 169 23.93 -7.88 -21.70
C ARG A 169 24.87 -8.43 -22.77
N HIS A 170 25.18 -7.62 -23.78
CA HIS A 170 25.91 -8.08 -24.96
C HIS A 170 27.40 -8.29 -24.70
N ASN A 171 27.94 -7.73 -23.61
CA ASN A 171 29.38 -7.74 -23.35
C ASN A 171 29.85 -8.85 -22.39
N GLY A 172 28.95 -9.68 -21.85
CA GLY A 172 29.14 -11.07 -21.39
C GLY A 172 30.23 -11.40 -20.34
N LYS A 173 31.11 -10.47 -19.95
CA LYS A 173 32.25 -10.65 -19.03
C LYS A 173 32.65 -9.35 -18.33
N GLU A 174 31.74 -8.38 -18.25
CA GLU A 174 32.09 -7.08 -17.67
C GLU A 174 32.13 -7.15 -16.14
N ASP A 175 33.13 -6.48 -15.57
CA ASP A 175 33.25 -6.24 -14.13
C ASP A 175 32.07 -5.37 -13.69
N LEU A 176 31.01 -6.01 -13.17
CA LEU A 176 29.74 -5.36 -12.85
C LEU A 176 29.90 -4.13 -11.92
N PRO A 177 30.76 -4.15 -10.88
CA PRO A 177 31.16 -2.95 -10.16
C PRO A 177 31.65 -1.80 -11.06
N LEU A 178 32.58 -2.05 -11.98
CA LEU A 178 33.13 -1.03 -12.89
C LEU A 178 32.02 -0.46 -13.80
N VAL A 179 31.19 -1.34 -14.34
CA VAL A 179 30.07 -0.96 -15.20
C VAL A 179 29.08 -0.06 -14.47
N LEU A 180 28.63 -0.47 -13.28
CA LEU A 180 27.70 0.33 -12.49
C LEU A 180 28.31 1.69 -12.16
N HIS A 181 29.60 1.73 -11.78
CA HIS A 181 30.32 2.96 -11.49
C HIS A 181 30.34 3.93 -12.68
N LEU A 182 30.61 3.44 -13.90
CA LEU A 182 30.61 4.25 -15.11
C LEU A 182 29.21 4.80 -15.47
N MET A 183 28.15 4.07 -15.11
CA MET A 183 26.77 4.50 -15.38
C MET A 183 26.24 5.55 -14.41
N LEU A 184 26.86 5.74 -13.23
CA LEU A 184 26.33 6.59 -12.15
C LEU A 184 26.05 8.03 -12.59
N SER A 185 26.94 8.61 -13.41
CA SER A 185 26.83 9.99 -13.90
C SER A 185 25.64 10.18 -14.86
N GLU A 186 25.10 9.10 -15.40
CA GLU A 186 24.02 9.13 -16.37
C GLU A 186 22.68 8.60 -15.83
N LEU A 187 22.63 8.25 -14.54
CA LEU A 187 21.39 7.85 -13.88
C LEU A 187 20.49 9.08 -13.67
N PRO A 188 19.15 8.94 -13.80
CA PRO A 188 18.21 10.01 -13.48
C PRO A 188 18.47 10.58 -12.09
N THR A 189 18.27 11.89 -11.89
CA THR A 189 18.56 12.58 -10.62
C THR A 189 17.73 12.04 -9.45
N GLU A 190 16.61 11.38 -9.74
CA GLU A 190 15.70 10.76 -8.78
C GLU A 190 16.23 9.44 -8.21
N ILE A 191 17.19 8.77 -8.86
CA ILE A 191 17.76 7.52 -8.34
C ILE A 191 18.68 7.83 -7.17
N LEU A 192 18.38 7.29 -5.99
CA LEU A 192 19.16 7.56 -4.77
C LEU A 192 20.19 6.48 -4.47
N SER A 193 19.96 5.25 -4.93
CA SER A 193 20.87 4.13 -4.67
C SER A 193 20.79 3.09 -5.79
N VAL A 194 21.92 2.43 -6.06
CA VAL A 194 22.02 1.29 -6.98
C VAL A 194 23.03 0.26 -6.46
N PHE A 195 22.66 -1.01 -6.58
CA PHE A 195 23.51 -2.16 -6.31
C PHE A 195 22.99 -3.36 -7.12
N ALA A 196 23.78 -4.43 -7.21
CA ALA A 196 23.38 -5.66 -7.88
C ALA A 196 23.51 -6.87 -6.96
N CYS A 197 22.60 -7.83 -7.16
CA CYS A 197 22.59 -9.11 -6.48
C CYS A 197 22.73 -10.27 -7.48
N ASP A 198 23.25 -11.39 -6.99
CA ASP A 198 23.15 -12.66 -7.69
C ASP A 198 21.71 -13.23 -7.65
N ILE A 199 21.51 -14.37 -8.31
CA ILE A 199 20.20 -15.03 -8.40
C ILE A 199 19.67 -15.56 -7.06
N PHE A 200 20.52 -15.64 -6.03
CA PHE A 200 20.19 -16.12 -4.69
C PHE A 200 20.00 -14.96 -3.69
N GLY A 201 20.18 -13.72 -4.15
CA GLY A 201 19.98 -12.52 -3.37
C GLY A 201 21.21 -12.03 -2.62
N TYR A 202 22.39 -12.60 -2.84
CA TYR A 202 23.63 -12.04 -2.31
C TYR A 202 24.04 -10.81 -3.12
N GLN A 203 24.26 -9.70 -2.44
CA GLN A 203 24.81 -8.50 -3.08
C GLN A 203 26.27 -8.72 -3.50
N ILE A 204 26.58 -8.38 -4.75
CA ILE A 204 27.88 -8.64 -5.39
C ILE A 204 28.61 -7.36 -5.82
N THR A 205 28.01 -6.19 -5.61
CA THR A 205 28.60 -4.87 -5.90
C THR A 205 28.55 -3.98 -4.67
N PRO A 206 29.36 -2.91 -4.61
CA PRO A 206 29.13 -1.84 -3.65
C PRO A 206 27.71 -1.29 -3.79
N THR A 207 27.19 -0.76 -2.69
CA THR A 207 26.01 0.12 -2.73
C THR A 207 26.51 1.50 -3.13
N TYR A 208 26.14 1.95 -4.33
CA TYR A 208 26.34 3.34 -4.73
C TYR A 208 25.14 4.14 -4.27
N PHE A 209 25.33 5.27 -3.60
CA PHE A 209 24.23 6.06 -3.06
C PHE A 209 24.51 7.56 -3.06
N ARG A 210 23.43 8.34 -2.90
CA ARG A 210 23.46 9.79 -2.62
C ARG A 210 22.30 10.16 -1.71
N VAL A 211 22.46 11.21 -0.90
CA VAL A 211 21.46 11.58 0.12
C VAL A 211 20.31 12.35 -0.51
N HIS A 212 20.63 13.28 -1.41
CA HIS A 212 19.66 14.10 -2.13
C HIS A 212 19.77 13.94 -3.66
N PRO A 213 18.66 14.12 -4.40
CA PRO A 213 18.65 14.10 -5.86
C PRO A 213 19.68 15.06 -6.47
N GLY A 214 20.49 14.56 -7.40
CA GLY A 214 21.49 15.36 -8.12
C GLY A 214 22.81 15.59 -7.39
N GLU A 215 22.98 15.07 -6.16
CA GLU A 215 24.28 15.06 -5.48
C GLU A 215 25.27 14.06 -6.10
N GLU A 216 26.54 14.22 -5.73
CA GLU A 216 27.61 13.28 -6.05
C GLU A 216 27.35 11.91 -5.41
N TRP A 217 27.86 10.87 -6.06
CA TRP A 217 27.73 9.49 -5.61
C TRP A 217 28.83 9.12 -4.62
N ASP A 218 28.44 8.47 -3.54
CA ASP A 218 29.33 7.75 -2.62
C ASP A 218 29.16 6.23 -2.82
N SER A 219 30.06 5.44 -2.24
CA SER A 219 30.02 3.97 -2.31
C SER A 219 30.30 3.30 -0.98
N ASP A 220 29.47 2.33 -0.64
CA ASP A 220 29.65 1.46 0.53
C ASP A 220 29.92 0.02 0.09
N LEU A 221 31.06 -0.52 0.51
CA LEU A 221 31.48 -1.90 0.21
C LEU A 221 31.05 -2.89 1.30
N THR A 222 30.61 -2.41 2.47
CA THR A 222 30.33 -3.26 3.64
C THR A 222 29.10 -4.14 3.46
N GLU A 223 28.18 -3.75 2.58
CA GLU A 223 26.98 -4.49 2.23
C GLU A 223 27.24 -5.66 1.25
N ILE A 224 28.45 -5.78 0.69
CA ILE A 224 28.80 -6.90 -0.20
C ILE A 224 28.72 -8.22 0.58
N GLY A 225 27.96 -9.18 0.04
CA GLY A 225 27.69 -10.46 0.68
C GLY A 225 26.43 -10.49 1.55
N ASN A 226 25.76 -9.35 1.79
CA ASN A 226 24.44 -9.35 2.42
C ASN A 226 23.43 -10.08 1.52
N ASN A 227 22.51 -10.83 2.14
CA ASN A 227 21.46 -11.54 1.42
C ASN A 227 20.10 -10.86 1.56
N TYR A 228 19.44 -10.57 0.45
CA TYR A 228 18.14 -9.88 0.39
C TYR A 228 16.99 -10.79 -0.03
N ALA A 229 17.17 -12.11 -0.12
CA ALA A 229 16.12 -13.03 -0.57
C ALA A 229 14.89 -13.04 0.36
N TRP A 230 15.06 -12.68 1.64
CA TRP A 230 13.98 -12.59 2.62
C TRP A 230 13.15 -11.28 2.50
N ARG A 231 13.62 -10.28 1.76
CA ARG A 231 12.86 -9.04 1.54
C ARG A 231 11.58 -9.39 0.76
N PRO A 232 10.38 -8.89 1.17
CA PRO A 232 9.10 -9.32 0.60
C PRO A 232 8.97 -9.20 -0.93
N PHE A 233 9.72 -8.28 -1.55
CA PHE A 233 9.70 -8.04 -3.00
C PHE A 233 10.67 -8.92 -3.78
N PHE A 234 11.78 -9.38 -3.20
CA PHE A 234 12.92 -9.93 -3.96
C PHE A 234 12.54 -11.17 -4.78
N ILE A 235 12.03 -12.20 -4.12
CA ILE A 235 11.62 -13.46 -4.78
C ILE A 235 10.44 -13.22 -5.73
N ARG A 236 9.52 -12.32 -5.37
CA ARG A 236 8.37 -11.96 -6.21
C ARG A 236 8.82 -11.27 -7.51
N HIS A 237 9.78 -10.37 -7.44
CA HIS A 237 10.38 -9.69 -8.60
C HIS A 237 11.06 -10.71 -9.52
N LYS A 238 11.91 -11.59 -8.95
CA LYS A 238 12.55 -12.69 -9.69
C LYS A 238 11.52 -13.58 -10.42
N ALA A 239 10.45 -13.99 -9.74
CA ALA A 239 9.41 -14.82 -10.32
C ALA A 239 8.65 -14.12 -11.47
N LYS A 240 8.29 -12.84 -11.31
CA LYS A 240 7.59 -12.04 -12.34
C LYS A 240 8.40 -11.93 -13.64
N VAL A 241 9.72 -11.76 -13.53
CA VAL A 241 10.62 -11.67 -14.69
C VAL A 241 10.66 -12.97 -15.48
N VAL A 242 10.68 -14.11 -14.79
CA VAL A 242 10.66 -15.44 -15.43
C VAL A 242 9.33 -15.66 -16.15
N GLN A 243 8.21 -15.28 -15.54
CA GLN A 243 6.87 -15.50 -16.07
C GLN A 243 6.55 -14.65 -17.30
N ASN A 244 6.80 -13.34 -17.23
CA ASN A 244 6.31 -12.38 -18.22
C ASN A 244 7.35 -11.96 -19.27
N ALA A 245 8.59 -12.49 -19.17
CA ALA A 245 9.76 -11.97 -19.87
C ALA A 245 9.97 -10.44 -19.67
N ALA A 246 9.26 -9.84 -18.70
CA ALA A 246 9.40 -8.44 -18.33
C ALA A 246 10.76 -8.28 -17.67
N LYS A 247 11.55 -7.33 -18.17
CA LYS A 247 12.91 -7.09 -17.66
C LYS A 247 12.92 -6.29 -16.38
N TRP A 248 11.87 -5.48 -16.20
CA TRP A 248 11.69 -4.59 -15.08
C TRP A 248 10.55 -5.05 -14.18
N THR A 249 10.76 -4.89 -12.88
CA THR A 249 9.73 -5.00 -11.85
C THR A 249 9.90 -3.85 -10.89
N VAL A 250 8.79 -3.34 -10.36
CA VAL A 250 8.75 -2.15 -9.51
C VAL A 250 7.92 -2.49 -8.27
N THR A 251 8.40 -2.07 -7.09
CA THR A 251 7.65 -2.24 -5.84
C THR A 251 6.53 -1.21 -5.73
N GLU A 252 5.54 -1.49 -4.89
CA GLU A 252 4.76 -0.41 -4.28
C GLU A 252 5.69 0.50 -3.44
N PRO A 253 5.32 1.77 -3.18
CA PRO A 253 6.08 2.64 -2.31
C PRO A 253 6.28 2.03 -0.92
N MET A 254 7.53 2.02 -0.44
CA MET A 254 7.90 1.52 0.88
C MET A 254 8.73 2.55 1.64
N TYR A 255 8.70 2.51 2.97
CA TYR A 255 9.52 3.40 3.78
C TYR A 255 10.94 2.83 3.92
N ASP A 256 11.93 3.62 3.53
CA ASP A 256 13.33 3.32 3.72
C ASP A 256 13.78 3.87 5.08
N MET A 257 14.33 2.99 5.92
CA MET A 257 14.70 3.32 7.31
C MET A 257 15.97 4.16 7.39
N ASP A 258 16.88 4.02 6.42
CA ASP A 258 18.15 4.72 6.42
C ASP A 258 17.95 6.13 5.84
N LEU A 259 17.21 6.22 4.73
CA LEU A 259 16.89 7.48 4.06
C LEU A 259 15.72 8.26 4.70
N HIS A 260 14.99 7.65 5.64
CA HIS A 260 13.83 8.23 6.34
C HIS A 260 12.75 8.80 5.40
N LYS A 261 12.57 8.17 4.24
CA LYS A 261 11.64 8.62 3.17
C LYS A 261 10.99 7.43 2.47
N GLN A 262 9.88 7.66 1.78
CA GLN A 262 9.31 6.65 0.90
C GLN A 262 10.14 6.54 -0.38
N VAL A 263 10.42 5.30 -0.77
CA VAL A 263 11.15 4.94 -1.98
C VAL A 263 10.39 3.88 -2.74
N VAL A 264 10.72 3.77 -4.02
CA VAL A 264 10.26 2.70 -4.91
C VAL A 264 11.50 2.00 -5.45
N ILE A 265 11.50 0.67 -5.43
CA ILE A 265 12.63 -0.12 -5.92
C ILE A 265 12.31 -0.60 -7.33
N PHE A 266 13.15 -0.17 -8.27
CA PHE A 266 13.18 -0.68 -9.64
C PHE A 266 14.18 -1.83 -9.70
N THR A 267 13.73 -3.01 -10.12
CA THR A 267 14.57 -4.19 -10.30
C THR A 267 14.65 -4.54 -11.78
N TYR A 268 15.86 -4.46 -12.34
CA TYR A 268 16.18 -4.95 -13.68
C TYR A 268 16.89 -6.30 -13.58
N THR A 269 16.48 -7.27 -14.41
CA THR A 269 17.16 -8.57 -14.46
C THR A 269 18.09 -8.67 -15.66
N LEU A 270 19.39 -8.75 -15.37
CA LEU A 270 20.42 -9.10 -16.33
C LEU A 270 20.36 -10.61 -16.60
N ARG A 271 19.98 -11.01 -17.82
CA ARG A 271 20.16 -12.39 -18.30
C ARG A 271 21.55 -12.49 -18.93
N VAL A 272 22.51 -13.06 -18.21
CA VAL A 272 23.83 -13.45 -18.74
C VAL A 272 23.72 -14.80 -19.43
#